data_AF-A0A843TWR6-F1
#
_entry.id   AF-A0A843TWR6-F1
#
_cell.length_a   1.000
_cell.length_b   1.000
_cell.length_c   1.000
_cell.angle_alpha   90.00
_cell.angle_beta   90.00
_cell.angle_gamma   90.00
#
_symmetry.space_group_name_H-M   'P 1'
#
loop_
_entity.id
_entity.type
_entity.pdbx_description
1 polymer ?
#
loop_
_entity_poly.entity_id
_entity_poly.type
_entity_poly.pdbx_seq_one_letter_code
_entity_poly.pdbx_strand_id
1 'polypeptide(L)'
;MAAPWQQQQYDLTSRIAAHLDRHLVFPLLEFLQERQLYPDDEILKAKIELLSETNMVDYAMDIHKSLYHTEEVPQDMVDRRVEVVTRLKSLEELAAPLISFLQNATLVQELRPDKQYNLMMLNDRYQNFASPLNQLQNRIWLMHWSLFIFFNHENGRNGIIDLFFQDRYLNAIQTNAHHLLRYVATAVIVNKRRRNMLKELVKVIQQEQYSYKDPITEFLECLYVNYDFEGAQRKLRECELLVIPKFSGMLAEKLNMNYDEAERWIMNLVRNSKLEAKIDSELGTLVMGTNHLNVYEQIIENAKNLNMRTSALAKNILETTQAQAAR
;
A
#
# COMPACT_ATOMS: atom_id res chain seq x y z
N MET A 1 21.83 1.62 18.51
CA MET A 1 20.59 0.86 18.77
C MET A 1 19.56 1.87 19.26
N ALA A 2 18.55 2.19 18.45
CA ALA A 2 17.48 3.07 18.88
C ALA A 2 16.66 2.39 19.99
N ALA A 3 16.24 3.16 20.99
CA ALA A 3 15.54 2.60 22.14
C ALA A 3 14.16 2.05 21.71
N PRO A 4 13.69 0.91 22.26
CA PRO A 4 12.42 0.27 21.89
C PRO A 4 11.21 1.21 21.91
N TRP A 5 11.22 2.19 22.82
CA TRP A 5 10.18 3.21 23.01
C TRP A 5 9.94 4.09 21.78
N GLN A 6 10.97 4.36 20.96
CA GLN A 6 10.81 5.15 19.73
C GLN A 6 10.07 4.37 18.65
N GLN A 7 10.19 3.03 18.61
CA GLN A 7 9.45 2.19 17.66
C GLN A 7 7.99 2.00 18.09
N GLN A 8 7.71 1.98 19.40
CA GLN A 8 6.36 1.92 19.96
C GLN A 8 5.51 3.15 19.58
N GLN A 9 6.12 4.34 19.46
CA GLN A 9 5.40 5.57 19.10
C GLN A 9 4.81 5.53 17.67
N TYR A 10 5.38 4.72 16.78
CA TYR A 10 4.93 4.57 15.40
C TYR A 10 4.17 3.27 15.14
N ASP A 11 3.78 2.56 16.21
CA ASP A 11 2.94 1.37 16.06
C ASP A 11 1.51 1.79 15.68
N LEU A 12 1.06 1.28 14.55
CA LEU A 12 -0.27 1.51 13.99
C LEU A 12 -1.21 0.34 14.27
N THR A 13 -0.73 -0.72 14.95
CA THR A 13 -1.48 -1.96 15.13
C THR A 13 -2.82 -1.71 15.84
N SER A 14 -2.88 -0.86 16.86
CA SER A 14 -4.14 -0.52 17.56
C SER A 14 -5.17 0.16 16.66
N ARG A 15 -4.74 1.09 15.79
CA ARG A 15 -5.62 1.82 14.86
C ARG A 15 -6.06 0.95 13.70
N ILE A 16 -5.17 0.09 13.21
CA ILE A 16 -5.45 -0.84 12.12
C ILE A 16 -6.37 -1.95 12.62
N ALA A 17 -6.14 -2.50 13.82
CA ALA A 17 -6.95 -3.56 14.42
C ALA A 17 -8.43 -3.17 14.57
N ALA A 18 -8.74 -1.90 14.85
CA ALA A 18 -10.12 -1.41 14.91
C ALA A 18 -10.90 -1.55 13.59
N HIS A 19 -10.19 -1.66 12.46
CA HIS A 19 -10.76 -1.76 11.12
C HIS A 19 -10.59 -3.17 10.51
N LEU A 20 -10.07 -4.13 11.28
CA LEU A 20 -9.82 -5.50 10.85
C LEU A 20 -10.69 -6.50 11.60
N ASP A 21 -10.87 -7.66 10.96
CA ASP A 21 -11.48 -8.80 11.62
C ASP A 21 -10.54 -9.36 12.68
N ARG A 22 -11.14 -9.83 13.79
CA ARG A 22 -10.42 -10.42 14.94
C ARG A 22 -9.36 -11.45 14.52
N HIS A 23 -9.64 -12.26 13.50
CA HIS A 23 -8.73 -13.28 13.01
C HIS A 23 -7.50 -12.72 12.26
N LEU A 24 -7.65 -11.60 11.55
CA LEU A 24 -6.56 -10.95 10.82
C LEU A 24 -5.62 -10.17 11.74
N VAL A 25 -6.02 -9.95 13.00
CA VAL A 25 -5.18 -9.30 14.02
C VAL A 25 -4.14 -10.27 14.58
N PHE A 26 -4.39 -11.59 14.59
CA PHE A 26 -3.43 -12.56 15.16
C PHE A 26 -2.05 -12.55 14.47
N PRO A 27 -1.94 -12.59 13.13
CA PRO A 27 -0.63 -12.50 12.48
C PRO A 27 0.13 -11.21 12.81
N LEU A 28 -0.59 -10.10 13.07
CA LEU A 28 0.03 -8.86 13.52
C LEU A 28 0.56 -8.97 14.95
N LEU A 29 -0.20 -9.58 15.85
CA LEU A 29 0.22 -9.80 17.23
C LEU A 29 1.39 -10.80 17.34
N GLU A 30 1.40 -11.84 16.50
CA GLU A 30 2.54 -12.75 16.39
C GLU A 30 3.79 -12.01 15.89
N PHE A 31 3.64 -11.14 14.88
CA PHE A 31 4.74 -10.30 14.40
C PHE A 31 5.26 -9.32 15.47
N LEU A 32 4.38 -8.76 16.31
CA LEU A 32 4.79 -7.92 17.44
C LEU A 32 5.56 -8.74 18.50
N GLN A 33 5.13 -9.98 18.74
CA GLN A 33 5.79 -10.91 19.66
C GLN A 33 7.18 -11.31 19.16
N GLU A 34 7.33 -11.65 17.88
CA GLU A 34 8.63 -11.96 17.27
C GLU A 34 9.63 -10.79 17.37
N ARG A 35 9.13 -9.55 17.35
CA ARG A 35 9.96 -8.35 17.46
C ARG A 35 10.29 -7.92 18.87
N GLN A 36 9.63 -8.51 19.88
CA GLN A 36 9.80 -8.13 21.29
C GLN A 36 9.65 -6.62 21.52
N LEU A 37 8.71 -5.98 20.83
CA LEU A 37 8.44 -4.55 20.98
C LEU A 37 7.68 -4.24 22.28
N TYR A 38 6.91 -5.21 22.76
CA TYR A 38 6.15 -5.16 24.00
C TYR A 38 6.47 -6.40 24.85
N PRO A 39 6.24 -6.34 26.17
CA PRO A 39 6.32 -7.52 27.01
C PRO A 39 5.37 -8.61 26.49
N ASP A 40 5.89 -9.84 26.37
CA ASP A 40 5.11 -10.97 25.87
C ASP A 40 3.82 -11.18 26.69
N ASP A 41 3.86 -10.92 28.00
CA ASP A 41 2.72 -11.02 28.90
C ASP A 41 1.55 -10.10 28.49
N GLU A 42 1.84 -8.90 27.99
CA GLU A 42 0.80 -7.96 27.54
C GLU A 42 0.19 -8.40 26.21
N ILE A 43 1.02 -8.90 25.30
CA ILE A 43 0.56 -9.44 24.00
C ILE A 43 -0.30 -10.68 24.22
N LEU A 44 0.11 -11.59 25.11
CA LEU A 44 -0.63 -12.81 25.43
C LEU A 44 -1.97 -12.49 26.12
N LYS A 45 -2.02 -11.50 27.02
CA LYS A 45 -3.28 -11.00 27.60
C LYS A 45 -4.21 -10.44 26.53
N ALA A 46 -3.70 -9.61 25.60
CA ALA A 46 -4.48 -9.07 24.49
C ALA A 46 -4.99 -10.18 23.55
N LYS A 47 -4.18 -11.23 23.29
CA LYS A 47 -4.60 -12.41 22.52
C LYS A 47 -5.76 -13.14 23.21
N ILE A 48 -5.70 -13.33 24.54
CA ILE A 48 -6.79 -13.98 25.30
C ILE A 48 -8.06 -13.14 25.27
N GLU A 49 -7.96 -11.81 25.43
CA GLU A 49 -9.12 -10.91 25.34
C GLU A 49 -9.80 -11.00 23.97
N LEU A 50 -9.02 -10.98 22.88
CA LEU A 50 -9.54 -11.16 21.52
C LEU A 50 -10.17 -12.55 21.32
N LEU A 51 -9.57 -13.59 21.90
CA LEU A 51 -10.06 -14.96 21.79
C LEU A 51 -11.32 -15.22 22.60
N SER A 52 -11.55 -14.46 23.68
CA SER A 52 -12.71 -14.60 24.55
C SER A 52 -14.04 -14.50 23.78
N GLU A 53 -14.09 -13.70 22.73
CA GLU A 53 -15.28 -13.54 21.87
C GLU A 53 -15.31 -14.50 20.68
N THR A 54 -14.24 -15.26 20.44
CA THR A 54 -14.15 -16.23 19.32
C THR A 54 -14.39 -17.66 19.80
N ASN A 55 -14.73 -18.54 18.86
CA ASN A 55 -14.92 -19.96 19.13
C ASN A 55 -13.61 -20.78 19.03
N MET A 56 -12.45 -20.13 18.90
CA MET A 56 -11.13 -20.81 18.86
C MET A 56 -10.66 -21.14 20.27
N VAL A 57 -11.42 -22.00 20.94
CA VAL A 57 -11.21 -22.33 22.36
C VAL A 57 -9.89 -23.08 22.58
N ASP A 58 -9.54 -24.00 21.68
CA ASP A 58 -8.29 -24.79 21.79
C ASP A 58 -7.04 -23.89 21.76
N TYR A 59 -6.99 -22.91 20.85
CA TYR A 59 -5.90 -21.94 20.76
C TYR A 59 -5.85 -21.01 21.98
N ALA A 60 -7.01 -20.61 22.52
CA ALA A 60 -7.09 -19.82 23.75
C ALA A 60 -6.56 -20.59 24.97
N MET A 61 -6.83 -21.89 25.06
CA MET A 61 -6.30 -22.76 26.12
C MET A 61 -4.77 -22.83 26.06
N ASP A 62 -4.19 -22.97 24.87
CA ASP A 62 -2.73 -23.05 24.71
C ASP A 62 -2.02 -21.72 25.03
N ILE A 63 -2.63 -20.59 24.68
CA ILE A 63 -2.11 -19.26 25.05
C ILE A 63 -2.21 -19.04 26.57
N HIS A 64 -3.32 -19.46 27.20
CA HIS A 64 -3.47 -19.34 28.65
C HIS A 64 -2.44 -20.17 29.42
N LYS A 65 -2.17 -21.40 28.95
CA LYS A 65 -1.09 -22.25 29.49
C LYS A 65 0.28 -21.58 29.34
N SER A 66 0.51 -20.94 28.20
CA SER A 66 1.77 -20.23 27.91
C SER A 66 1.96 -18.99 28.79
N LEU A 67 0.86 -18.27 29.12
CA LEU A 67 0.91 -17.06 29.96
C LEU A 67 1.16 -17.38 31.44
N TYR A 68 0.40 -18.32 32.01
CA TYR A 68 0.49 -18.62 33.45
C TYR A 68 1.51 -19.69 33.79
N HIS A 69 2.10 -20.35 32.78
CA HIS A 69 3.01 -21.49 32.95
C HIS A 69 2.38 -22.63 33.78
N THR A 70 1.05 -22.70 33.80
CA THR A 70 0.25 -23.67 34.55
C THR A 70 -0.62 -24.46 33.58
N GLU A 71 -0.75 -25.77 33.81
CA GLU A 71 -1.64 -26.65 33.02
C GLU A 71 -3.13 -26.43 33.33
N GLU A 72 -3.45 -25.63 34.34
CA GLU A 72 -4.83 -25.37 34.77
C GLU A 72 -5.55 -24.45 33.78
N VAL A 73 -6.41 -25.08 32.98
CA VAL A 73 -7.35 -24.40 32.10
C VAL A 73 -8.62 -24.08 32.89
N PRO A 74 -9.14 -22.84 32.83
CA PRO A 74 -10.41 -22.48 33.46
C PRO A 74 -11.55 -23.40 32.99
N GLN A 75 -12.35 -23.89 33.95
CA GLN A 75 -13.46 -24.81 33.69
C GLN A 75 -14.49 -24.22 32.71
N ASP A 76 -14.68 -22.89 32.73
CA ASP A 76 -15.50 -22.12 31.79
C ASP A 76 -15.08 -22.32 30.31
N MET A 77 -13.78 -22.42 30.02
CA MET A 77 -13.31 -22.68 28.65
C MET A 77 -13.60 -24.11 28.21
N VAL A 78 -13.57 -25.07 29.14
CA VAL A 78 -13.88 -26.48 28.85
C VAL A 78 -15.37 -26.63 28.53
N ASP A 79 -16.24 -25.96 29.28
CA ASP A 79 -17.69 -25.98 29.02
C ASP A 79 -18.03 -25.32 27.67
N ARG A 80 -17.40 -24.17 27.37
CA ARG A 80 -17.53 -23.51 26.05
C ARG A 80 -17.06 -24.40 24.91
N ARG A 81 -16.00 -25.20 25.10
CA ARG A 81 -15.54 -26.17 24.10
C ARG A 81 -16.63 -27.20 23.78
N VAL A 82 -17.30 -27.73 24.81
CA VAL A 82 -18.39 -28.70 24.63
C VAL A 82 -19.57 -28.07 23.88
N GLU A 83 -19.93 -26.83 24.21
CA GLU A 83 -21.00 -26.10 23.51
C GLU A 83 -20.67 -25.87 22.03
N VAL A 84 -19.46 -25.36 21.74
CA VAL A 84 -19.00 -25.09 20.36
C VAL A 84 -18.97 -26.36 19.53
N VAL A 85 -18.45 -27.47 20.06
CA VAL A 85 -18.41 -28.77 19.36
C VAL A 85 -19.82 -29.31 19.11
N THR A 86 -20.74 -29.12 20.05
CA THR A 86 -22.14 -29.56 19.90
C THR A 86 -22.85 -28.75 18.82
N ARG A 87 -22.66 -27.43 18.80
CA ARG A 87 -23.19 -26.53 17.77
C ARG A 87 -22.60 -26.82 16.38
N LEU A 88 -21.31 -27.17 16.33
CA LEU A 88 -20.64 -27.55 15.08
C LEU A 88 -21.29 -28.82 14.50
N LYS A 89 -21.49 -29.86 15.31
CA LYS A 89 -22.15 -31.10 14.88
C LYS A 89 -23.57 -30.86 14.36
N SER A 90 -24.37 -30.05 15.06
CA SER A 90 -25.74 -29.76 14.61
C SER A 90 -25.79 -28.95 13.31
N LEU A 91 -24.88 -28.01 13.12
CA LEU A 91 -24.77 -27.25 11.87
C LEU A 91 -24.26 -28.12 10.71
N GLU A 92 -23.35 -29.05 10.97
CA GLU A 92 -22.88 -30.03 9.98
C GLU A 92 -24.01 -30.95 9.51
N GLU A 93 -24.85 -31.44 10.43
CA GLU A 93 -26.03 -32.24 10.08
C GLU A 93 -27.03 -31.45 9.22
N LEU A 94 -27.28 -30.17 9.56
CA LEU A 94 -28.15 -29.30 8.77
C LEU A 94 -27.56 -28.94 7.40
N ALA A 95 -26.24 -28.82 7.30
CA ALA A 95 -25.55 -28.50 6.06
C ALA A 95 -25.23 -29.74 5.19
N ALA A 96 -25.34 -30.96 5.72
CA ALA A 96 -25.03 -32.19 4.99
C ALA A 96 -25.79 -32.33 3.65
N PRO A 97 -27.08 -31.99 3.54
CA PRO A 97 -27.77 -31.98 2.24
C PRO A 97 -27.15 -30.98 1.26
N LEU A 98 -26.76 -29.78 1.72
CA LEU A 98 -26.10 -28.77 0.88
C LEU A 98 -24.69 -29.20 0.44
N ILE A 99 -23.92 -29.84 1.32
CA ILE A 99 -22.59 -30.36 1.00
C ILE A 99 -22.70 -31.48 -0.05
N SER A 100 -23.66 -32.40 0.13
CA SER A 100 -23.92 -33.47 -0.85
C SER A 100 -24.36 -32.92 -2.20
N PHE A 101 -25.12 -31.82 -2.20
CA PHE A 101 -25.52 -31.11 -3.41
C PHE A 101 -24.33 -30.41 -4.09
N LEU A 102 -23.47 -29.73 -3.34
CA LEU A 102 -22.30 -29.03 -3.87
C LEU A 102 -21.20 -29.97 -4.39
N GLN A 103 -21.14 -31.21 -3.90
CA GLN A 103 -20.24 -32.24 -4.42
C GLN A 103 -20.61 -32.70 -5.85
N ASN A 104 -21.84 -32.46 -6.30
CA ASN A 104 -22.27 -32.78 -7.65
C ASN A 104 -21.81 -31.70 -8.64
N ALA A 105 -20.68 -31.97 -9.29
CA ALA A 105 -20.03 -31.04 -10.24
C ALA A 105 -20.91 -30.61 -11.43
N THR A 106 -21.92 -31.40 -11.80
CA THR A 106 -22.85 -31.11 -12.91
C THR A 106 -23.85 -30.00 -12.55
N LEU A 107 -24.47 -30.05 -11.37
CA LEU A 107 -25.43 -29.05 -10.88
C LEU A 107 -24.76 -27.70 -10.57
N VAL A 108 -23.50 -27.73 -10.13
CA VAL A 108 -22.69 -26.52 -9.89
C VAL A 108 -22.36 -25.77 -11.19
N GLN A 109 -22.29 -26.45 -12.33
CA GLN A 109 -22.11 -25.79 -13.63
C GLN A 109 -23.41 -25.16 -14.15
N GLU A 110 -24.56 -25.77 -13.89
CA GLU A 110 -25.88 -25.19 -14.24
C GLU A 110 -26.22 -23.93 -13.44
N LEU A 111 -25.66 -23.76 -12.23
CA LEU A 111 -25.84 -22.55 -11.40
C LEU A 111 -24.91 -21.39 -11.76
N ARG A 112 -23.91 -21.59 -12.63
CA ARG A 112 -23.03 -20.50 -13.11
C ARG A 112 -23.78 -19.40 -13.88
N PRO A 113 -24.71 -19.71 -14.80
CA PRO A 113 -25.52 -18.70 -15.49
C PRO A 113 -26.48 -17.92 -14.57
N ASP A 114 -26.96 -18.52 -13.47
CA ASP A 114 -27.90 -17.86 -12.53
C ASP A 114 -27.28 -16.73 -11.69
N LYS A 115 -25.96 -16.54 -11.73
CA LYS A 115 -25.27 -15.42 -11.04
C LYS A 115 -25.74 -14.04 -11.49
N GLN A 116 -26.32 -13.89 -12.69
CA GLN A 116 -26.85 -12.61 -13.16
C GLN A 116 -28.18 -12.24 -12.48
N TYR A 117 -29.02 -13.22 -12.16
CA TYR A 117 -30.30 -12.99 -11.49
C TYR A 117 -30.12 -12.64 -10.02
N ASN A 118 -29.14 -13.23 -9.32
CA ASN A 118 -28.87 -12.93 -7.92
C ASN A 118 -28.42 -11.47 -7.71
N LEU A 119 -27.60 -10.90 -8.60
CA LEU A 119 -27.20 -9.50 -8.49
C LEU A 119 -28.36 -8.54 -8.69
N MET A 120 -29.22 -8.80 -9.69
CA MET A 120 -30.38 -7.96 -9.96
C MET A 120 -31.42 -8.09 -8.84
N MET A 121 -31.65 -9.30 -8.33
CA MET A 121 -32.56 -9.57 -7.20
C MET A 121 -32.05 -9.02 -5.87
N LEU A 122 -30.74 -9.06 -5.62
CA LEU A 122 -30.12 -8.43 -4.45
C LEU A 122 -30.19 -6.90 -4.56
N ASN A 123 -29.92 -6.35 -5.75
CA ASN A 123 -30.03 -4.91 -5.97
C ASN A 123 -31.48 -4.44 -5.78
N ASP A 124 -32.47 -5.21 -6.26
CA ASP A 124 -33.89 -4.88 -6.14
C ASP A 124 -34.44 -5.08 -4.72
N ARG A 125 -34.01 -6.14 -3.99
CA ARG A 125 -34.42 -6.39 -2.60
C ARG A 125 -33.68 -5.56 -1.55
N TYR A 126 -32.44 -5.17 -1.83
CA TYR A 126 -31.59 -4.37 -0.93
C TYR A 126 -31.31 -2.96 -1.49
N GLN A 127 -32.29 -2.35 -2.19
CA GLN A 127 -32.23 -0.96 -2.68
C GLN A 127 -31.98 0.12 -1.60
N ASN A 128 -31.80 -0.24 -0.34
CA ASN A 128 -31.18 0.62 0.64
C ASN A 128 -29.67 0.36 0.62
N PHE A 129 -29.00 0.90 -0.40
CA PHE A 129 -27.56 1.14 -0.31
C PHE A 129 -27.31 1.77 1.05
N ALA A 130 -26.48 1.11 1.85
CA ALA A 130 -26.17 1.50 3.22
C ALA A 130 -25.97 3.02 3.30
N SER A 131 -26.34 3.63 4.43
CA SER A 131 -26.16 5.07 4.65
C SER A 131 -24.80 5.54 4.11
N PRO A 132 -24.67 6.76 3.54
CA PRO A 132 -23.39 7.22 3.00
C PRO A 132 -22.22 7.04 3.98
N LEU A 133 -22.51 7.11 5.28
CA LEU A 133 -21.59 6.80 6.38
C LEU A 133 -21.16 5.31 6.39
N ASN A 134 -22.09 4.37 6.32
CA ASN A 134 -21.78 2.94 6.26
C ASN A 134 -21.00 2.59 4.97
N GLN A 135 -21.30 3.24 3.84
CA GLN A 135 -20.51 3.05 2.62
C GLN A 135 -19.08 3.56 2.78
N LEU A 136 -18.90 4.69 3.46
CA LEU A 136 -17.57 5.21 3.78
C LEU A 136 -16.81 4.22 4.67
N GLN A 137 -17.45 3.70 5.71
CA GLN A 137 -16.86 2.70 6.61
C GLN A 137 -16.47 1.41 5.87
N ASN A 138 -17.34 0.89 5.00
CA ASN A 138 -17.04 -0.30 4.19
C ASN A 138 -15.85 -0.06 3.25
N ARG A 139 -15.70 1.15 2.69
CA ARG A 139 -14.52 1.51 1.88
C ARG A 139 -13.25 1.53 2.73
N ILE A 140 -13.32 2.05 3.96
CA ILE A 140 -12.18 2.07 4.88
C ILE A 140 -11.73 0.65 5.22
N TRP A 141 -12.67 -0.25 5.53
CA TRP A 141 -12.36 -1.66 5.78
C TRP A 141 -11.73 -2.32 4.56
N LEU A 142 -12.31 -2.12 3.37
CA LEU A 142 -11.76 -2.63 2.12
C LEU A 142 -10.33 -2.14 1.89
N MET A 143 -10.05 -0.87 2.18
CA MET A 143 -8.70 -0.30 2.04
C MET A 143 -7.72 -1.00 2.97
N HIS A 144 -8.07 -1.21 4.24
CA HIS A 144 -7.22 -1.94 5.19
C HIS A 144 -6.99 -3.40 4.76
N TRP A 145 -8.02 -4.11 4.28
CA TRP A 145 -7.87 -5.49 3.79
C TRP A 145 -7.05 -5.57 2.51
N SER A 146 -7.23 -4.59 1.62
CA SER A 146 -6.52 -4.55 0.34
C SER A 146 -5.01 -4.43 0.54
N LEU A 147 -4.55 -3.76 1.59
CA LEU A 147 -3.13 -3.68 1.92
C LEU A 147 -2.55 -5.08 2.11
N PHE A 148 -3.17 -5.95 2.91
CA PHE A 148 -2.67 -7.32 3.14
C PHE A 148 -2.53 -8.13 1.84
N ILE A 149 -3.52 -8.05 0.96
CA ILE A 149 -3.52 -8.79 -0.30
C ILE A 149 -2.47 -8.23 -1.26
N PHE A 150 -2.44 -6.91 -1.44
CA PHE A 150 -1.60 -6.27 -2.43
C PHE A 150 -0.12 -6.18 -2.02
N PHE A 151 0.21 -6.19 -0.73
CA PHE A 151 1.61 -6.29 -0.29
C PHE A 151 2.21 -7.68 -0.56
N ASN A 152 1.40 -8.73 -0.55
CA ASN A 152 1.83 -10.09 -0.85
C ASN A 152 1.97 -10.37 -2.36
N HIS A 153 1.35 -9.56 -3.22
CA HIS A 153 1.38 -9.75 -4.67
C HIS A 153 2.38 -8.80 -5.37
N GLU A 154 3.23 -9.33 -6.24
CA GLU A 154 4.30 -8.55 -6.91
C GLU A 154 3.76 -7.38 -7.76
N ASN A 155 2.62 -7.55 -8.43
CA ASN A 155 1.94 -6.49 -9.20
C ASN A 155 0.92 -5.68 -8.37
N GLY A 156 0.67 -6.07 -7.12
CA GLY A 156 -0.34 -5.44 -6.26
C GLY A 156 -0.06 -3.96 -5.98
N ARG A 157 1.21 -3.55 -6.03
CA ARG A 157 1.65 -2.17 -5.80
C ARG A 157 1.10 -1.17 -6.83
N ASN A 158 0.91 -1.59 -8.08
CA ASN A 158 0.22 -0.75 -9.08
C ASN A 158 -1.27 -0.64 -8.77
N GLY A 159 -1.89 -1.76 -8.36
CA GLY A 159 -3.30 -1.82 -7.99
C GLY A 159 -3.63 -0.96 -6.76
N ILE A 160 -2.75 -0.91 -5.75
CA ILE A 160 -2.90 -0.01 -4.60
C ILE A 160 -2.95 1.44 -5.07
N ILE A 161 -1.98 1.86 -5.90
CA ILE A 161 -1.91 3.24 -6.39
C ILE A 161 -3.19 3.57 -7.18
N ASP A 162 -3.59 2.70 -8.10
CA ASP A 162 -4.77 2.97 -8.95
C ASP A 162 -6.09 2.93 -8.15
N LEU A 163 -6.17 2.17 -7.05
CA LEU A 163 -7.34 2.12 -6.17
C LEU A 163 -7.40 3.31 -5.20
N PHE A 164 -6.29 3.64 -4.54
CA PHE A 164 -6.25 4.64 -3.47
C PHE A 164 -6.31 6.07 -4.02
N PHE A 165 -5.85 6.31 -5.25
CA PHE A 165 -5.94 7.62 -5.92
C PHE A 165 -7.32 7.92 -6.52
N GLN A 166 -8.27 7.00 -6.47
CA GLN A 166 -9.65 7.34 -6.85
C GLN A 166 -10.28 8.26 -5.79
N ASP A 167 -10.94 9.33 -6.22
CA ASP A 167 -11.53 10.36 -5.35
C ASP A 167 -12.38 9.79 -4.21
N ARG A 168 -13.11 8.71 -4.48
CA ARG A 168 -13.99 8.05 -3.50
C ARG A 168 -13.24 7.42 -2.32
N TYR A 169 -12.04 6.91 -2.56
CA TYR A 169 -11.19 6.29 -1.56
C TYR A 169 -10.26 7.33 -0.93
N LEU A 170 -9.82 8.32 -1.70
CA LEU A 170 -9.03 9.45 -1.18
C LEU A 170 -9.81 10.22 -0.11
N ASN A 171 -11.08 10.53 -0.36
CA ASN A 171 -11.94 11.19 0.63
C ASN A 171 -12.11 10.35 1.93
N ALA A 172 -12.03 9.02 1.82
CA ALA A 172 -12.09 8.13 2.98
C ALA A 172 -10.79 8.14 3.79
N ILE A 173 -9.64 8.26 3.13
CA ILE A 173 -8.33 8.47 3.79
C ILE A 173 -8.34 9.80 4.54
N GLN A 174 -8.75 10.88 3.86
CA GLN A 174 -8.75 12.25 4.38
C GLN A 174 -9.64 12.48 5.60
N THR A 175 -10.71 11.67 5.77
CA THR A 175 -11.69 11.88 6.84
C THR A 175 -11.41 11.03 8.07
N ASN A 176 -11.12 9.73 7.88
CA ASN A 176 -11.09 8.77 8.99
C ASN A 176 -9.77 8.01 9.13
N ALA A 177 -8.95 7.89 8.09
CA ALA A 177 -7.84 6.94 8.05
C ALA A 177 -6.52 7.53 7.50
N HIS A 178 -6.05 8.61 8.12
CA HIS A 178 -4.81 9.33 7.77
C HIS A 178 -3.55 8.45 7.78
N HIS A 179 -3.48 7.43 8.63
CA HIS A 179 -2.31 6.53 8.74
C HIS A 179 -2.09 5.65 7.50
N LEU A 180 -3.12 5.48 6.66
CA LEU A 180 -2.98 4.76 5.38
C LEU A 180 -2.01 5.48 4.43
N LEU A 181 -1.82 6.79 4.59
CA LEU A 181 -0.93 7.60 3.77
C LEU A 181 0.53 7.12 3.84
N ARG A 182 0.96 6.57 4.99
CA ARG A 182 2.30 5.95 5.15
C ARG A 182 2.51 4.80 4.16
N TYR A 183 1.51 3.93 4.02
CA TYR A 183 1.58 2.77 3.14
C TYR A 183 1.49 3.17 1.67
N VAL A 184 0.70 4.21 1.36
CA VAL A 184 0.66 4.78 0.00
C VAL A 184 2.00 5.41 -0.35
N ALA A 185 2.57 6.22 0.54
CA ALA A 185 3.86 6.88 0.32
C ALA A 185 4.98 5.86 0.06
N THR A 186 5.07 4.83 0.89
CA THR A 186 6.05 3.74 0.69
C THR A 186 5.81 2.99 -0.62
N ALA A 187 4.55 2.66 -0.96
CA ALA A 187 4.23 1.98 -2.21
C ALA A 187 4.60 2.80 -3.46
N VAL A 188 4.36 4.12 -3.43
CA VAL A 188 4.69 5.04 -4.53
C VAL A 188 6.21 5.22 -4.66
N ILE A 189 6.95 5.40 -3.55
CA ILE A 189 8.41 5.57 -3.58
C ILE A 189 9.11 4.34 -4.15
N VAL A 190 8.66 3.13 -3.78
CA VAL A 190 9.25 1.87 -4.26
C VAL A 190 8.98 1.68 -5.76
N ASN A 191 7.88 2.23 -6.29
CA ASN A 191 7.49 2.05 -7.68
C ASN A 191 8.10 3.11 -8.62
N LYS A 192 9.20 2.75 -9.28
CA LYS A 192 9.93 3.64 -10.20
C LYS A 192 9.13 4.09 -11.44
N ARG A 193 8.06 3.38 -11.84
CA ARG A 193 7.33 3.65 -13.10
C ARG A 193 6.28 4.77 -12.98
N ARG A 194 5.78 5.07 -11.78
CA ARG A 194 4.65 6.00 -11.54
C ARG A 194 5.09 7.31 -10.84
N ARG A 195 6.27 7.84 -11.17
CA ARG A 195 6.80 9.09 -10.57
C ARG A 195 5.89 10.31 -10.74
N ASN A 196 5.01 10.33 -11.75
CA ASN A 196 4.09 11.43 -11.97
C ASN A 196 3.08 11.59 -10.82
N MET A 197 2.71 10.49 -10.17
CA MET A 197 1.76 10.48 -9.04
C MET A 197 2.37 11.03 -7.75
N LEU A 198 3.71 11.17 -7.67
CA LEU A 198 4.37 11.76 -6.50
C LEU A 198 3.94 13.22 -6.31
N LYS A 199 3.72 13.97 -7.40
CA LYS A 199 3.25 15.36 -7.30
C LYS A 199 1.85 15.47 -6.70
N GLU A 200 0.95 14.54 -7.06
CA GLU A 200 -0.39 14.50 -6.49
C GLU A 200 -0.36 14.02 -5.04
N LEU A 201 0.47 13.02 -4.74
CA LEU A 201 0.69 12.56 -3.37
C LEU A 201 1.19 13.68 -2.45
N VAL A 202 2.16 14.48 -2.90
CA VAL A 202 2.70 15.61 -2.13
C VAL A 202 1.62 16.64 -1.83
N LYS A 203 0.69 16.90 -2.77
CA LYS A 203 -0.46 17.79 -2.51
C LYS A 203 -1.39 17.23 -1.43
N VAL A 204 -1.67 15.92 -1.46
CA VAL A 204 -2.51 15.26 -0.45
C VAL A 204 -1.82 15.28 0.92
N ILE A 205 -0.51 15.01 0.96
CA ILE A 205 0.30 15.11 2.18
C ILE A 205 0.25 16.53 2.74
N GLN A 206 0.39 17.56 1.91
CA GLN A 206 0.30 18.98 2.33
C GLN A 206 -1.06 19.33 2.94
N GLN A 207 -2.16 18.77 2.41
CA GLN A 207 -3.50 18.98 2.96
C GLN A 207 -3.68 18.28 4.33
N GLU A 208 -3.03 17.12 4.53
CA GLU A 208 -3.21 16.27 5.72
C GLU A 208 -2.19 16.50 6.86
N GLN A 209 -1.25 17.45 6.71
CA GLN A 209 -0.15 17.70 7.67
C GLN A 209 -0.60 18.01 9.10
N TYR A 210 -1.81 18.56 9.26
CA TYR A 210 -2.35 18.93 10.58
C TYR A 210 -2.78 17.71 11.39
N SER A 211 -3.17 16.60 10.74
CA SER A 211 -3.80 15.45 11.38
C SER A 211 -2.80 14.35 11.72
N TYR A 212 -1.77 14.16 10.88
CA TYR A 212 -0.86 13.02 11.01
C TYR A 212 0.57 13.35 10.56
N LYS A 213 1.55 12.99 11.39
CA LYS A 213 2.97 13.21 11.13
C LYS A 213 3.73 11.90 11.26
N ASP A 214 4.23 11.40 10.14
CA ASP A 214 5.14 10.27 10.08
C ASP A 214 6.51 10.68 9.53
N PRO A 215 7.61 9.99 9.93
CA PRO A 215 8.94 10.27 9.40
C PRO A 215 9.03 10.11 7.87
N ILE A 216 8.20 9.23 7.29
CA ILE A 216 8.15 8.99 5.84
C ILE A 216 7.41 10.12 5.11
N THR A 217 6.31 10.61 5.68
CA THR A 217 5.56 11.74 5.11
C THR A 217 6.34 13.04 5.26
N GLU A 218 7.03 13.21 6.40
CA GLU A 218 7.92 14.33 6.69
C GLU A 218 9.17 14.29 5.79
N PHE A 219 9.72 13.11 5.51
CA PHE A 219 10.79 12.97 4.51
C PHE A 219 10.37 13.45 3.12
N LEU A 220 9.18 13.07 2.65
CA LEU A 220 8.65 13.54 1.37
C LEU A 220 8.41 15.05 1.36
N GLU A 221 7.98 15.61 2.48
CA GLU A 221 7.81 17.06 2.63
C GLU A 221 9.15 17.79 2.57
N CYS A 222 10.15 17.36 3.34
CA CYS A 222 11.49 17.94 3.32
C CYS A 222 12.09 17.93 1.91
N LEU A 223 11.87 16.84 1.16
CA LEU A 223 12.41 16.68 -0.19
C LEU A 223 11.70 17.52 -1.25
N TYR A 224 10.36 17.58 -1.23
CA TYR A 224 9.57 18.20 -2.30
C TYR A 224 9.08 19.62 -2.01
N VAL A 225 8.98 20.00 -0.73
CA VAL A 225 8.45 21.31 -0.31
C VAL A 225 9.57 22.21 0.19
N ASN A 226 10.35 21.71 1.15
CA ASN A 226 11.37 22.51 1.83
C ASN A 226 12.73 22.48 1.12
N TYR A 227 12.95 21.51 0.23
CA TYR A 227 14.23 21.23 -0.43
C TYR A 227 15.41 21.11 0.57
N ASP A 228 15.12 20.66 1.79
CA ASP A 228 16.12 20.45 2.84
C ASP A 228 16.63 19.01 2.79
N PHE A 229 17.80 18.83 2.18
CA PHE A 229 18.45 17.53 2.04
C PHE A 229 19.06 17.00 3.35
N GLU A 230 19.45 17.88 4.27
CA GLU A 230 20.06 17.49 5.55
C GLU A 230 19.01 17.03 6.55
N GLY A 231 17.87 17.74 6.61
CA GLY A 231 16.68 17.29 7.32
C GLY A 231 16.15 15.96 6.75
N ALA A 232 16.05 15.85 5.42
CA ALA A 232 15.63 14.62 4.76
C ALA A 232 16.56 13.44 5.08
N GLN A 233 17.88 13.64 5.13
CA GLN A 233 18.84 12.58 5.46
C GLN A 233 18.69 12.08 6.90
N ARG A 234 18.46 12.98 7.87
CA ARG A 234 18.19 12.60 9.27
C ARG A 234 16.90 11.79 9.39
N LYS A 235 15.84 12.25 8.72
CA LYS A 235 14.54 11.57 8.68
C LYS A 235 14.60 10.21 7.98
N LEU A 236 15.45 10.06 6.98
CA LEU A 236 15.68 8.77 6.32
C LEU A 236 16.36 7.77 7.27
N ARG A 237 17.32 8.21 8.10
CA ARG A 237 17.90 7.34 9.16
C ARG A 237 16.85 6.94 10.19
N GLU A 238 15.96 7.86 10.58
CA GLU A 238 14.82 7.53 11.45
C GLU A 238 13.85 6.54 10.77
N CYS A 239 13.60 6.67 9.47
CA CYS A 239 12.79 5.70 8.70
C CYS A 239 13.46 4.32 8.59
N GLU A 240 14.79 4.27 8.47
CA GLU A 240 15.58 3.03 8.43
C GLU A 240 15.47 2.26 9.75
N LEU A 241 15.34 2.96 10.88
CA LEU A 241 15.09 2.35 12.18
C LEU A 241 13.66 1.78 12.33
N LEU A 242 12.69 2.25 11.53
CA LEU A 242 11.29 1.83 11.59
C LEU A 242 10.93 0.73 10.58
N VAL A 243 11.64 0.65 9.46
CA VAL A 243 11.41 -0.36 8.41
C VAL A 243 12.48 -1.45 8.54
N ILE A 244 12.11 -2.54 9.22
CA ILE A 244 12.67 -3.91 9.22
C ILE A 244 14.03 -4.13 8.50
N PRO A 245 14.96 -4.93 9.08
CA PRO A 245 16.36 -5.11 8.64
C PRO A 245 16.61 -5.62 7.19
N LYS A 246 15.58 -5.93 6.41
CA LYS A 246 15.74 -6.27 4.98
C LYS A 246 16.19 -5.07 4.14
N PHE A 247 15.95 -3.84 4.61
CA PHE A 247 16.42 -2.61 3.96
C PHE A 247 17.80 -2.16 4.45
N SER A 248 18.20 -2.59 5.66
CA SER A 248 19.39 -2.15 6.41
C SER A 248 20.72 -2.48 5.75
N GLY A 249 20.80 -3.51 4.89
CA GLY A 249 22.05 -3.82 4.19
C GLY A 249 22.37 -2.84 3.05
N MET A 250 21.38 -2.20 2.42
CA MET A 250 21.59 -1.47 1.17
C MET A 250 21.75 0.05 1.31
N LEU A 251 21.33 0.64 2.44
CA LEU A 251 21.38 2.08 2.67
C LEU A 251 22.43 2.47 3.71
N ALA A 252 22.60 1.70 4.79
CA ALA A 252 23.67 1.91 5.77
C ALA A 252 25.08 1.77 5.16
N GLU A 253 25.30 0.81 4.24
CA GLU A 253 26.54 0.72 3.44
C GLU A 253 26.68 1.88 2.44
N LYS A 254 25.56 2.38 1.88
CA LYS A 254 25.56 3.51 0.92
C LYS A 254 25.75 4.88 1.56
N LEU A 255 25.62 5.02 2.87
CA LEU A 255 25.83 6.29 3.57
C LEU A 255 27.21 6.38 4.21
N ASN A 256 27.98 5.29 4.18
CA ASN A 256 29.39 5.24 4.54
C ASN A 256 30.27 5.04 3.28
N MET A 257 29.86 5.63 2.15
CA MET A 257 30.53 5.49 0.86
C MET A 257 31.85 6.25 0.83
N ASN A 258 32.87 5.62 0.27
CA ASN A 258 34.12 6.28 -0.11
C ASN A 258 33.88 7.20 -1.32
N TYR A 259 34.75 8.18 -1.56
CA TYR A 259 34.62 9.16 -2.67
C TYR A 259 34.37 8.48 -4.04
N ASP A 260 35.06 7.37 -4.33
CA ASP A 260 34.91 6.61 -5.59
C ASP A 260 33.54 5.92 -5.74
N GLU A 261 32.96 5.47 -4.63
CA GLU A 261 31.64 4.83 -4.65
C GLU A 261 30.54 5.87 -4.80
N ALA A 262 30.72 7.03 -4.15
CA ALA A 262 29.84 8.19 -4.33
C ALA A 262 29.85 8.66 -5.79
N GLU A 263 31.01 8.74 -6.45
CA GLU A 263 31.11 9.05 -7.89
C GLU A 263 30.37 8.01 -8.75
N ARG A 264 30.56 6.71 -8.50
CA ARG A 264 29.83 5.65 -9.22
C ARG A 264 28.32 5.71 -8.97
N TRP A 265 27.91 6.07 -7.76
CA TRP A 265 26.50 6.24 -7.42
C TRP A 265 25.88 7.45 -8.13
N ILE A 266 26.58 8.58 -8.15
CA ILE A 266 26.17 9.78 -8.88
C ILE A 266 26.15 9.50 -10.39
N MET A 267 27.15 8.80 -10.94
CA MET A 267 27.16 8.37 -12.35
C MET A 267 25.97 7.47 -12.68
N ASN A 268 25.64 6.52 -11.80
CA ASN A 268 24.45 5.69 -11.96
C ASN A 268 23.15 6.49 -11.82
N LEU A 269 23.13 7.54 -10.99
CA LEU A 269 21.99 8.44 -10.86
C LEU A 269 21.79 9.23 -12.16
N VAL A 270 22.83 9.92 -12.63
CA VAL A 270 22.86 10.73 -13.86
C VAL A 270 22.50 9.90 -15.09
N ARG A 271 23.07 8.70 -15.21
CA ARG A 271 22.76 7.74 -16.30
C ARG A 271 21.30 7.29 -16.28
N ASN A 272 20.72 7.06 -15.10
CA ASN A 272 19.32 6.63 -14.97
C ASN A 272 18.31 7.80 -15.07
N SER A 273 18.72 9.02 -14.73
CA SER A 273 17.85 10.20 -14.71
C SER A 273 17.88 11.02 -16.01
N LYS A 274 18.67 10.62 -17.02
CA LYS A 274 18.87 11.37 -18.27
C LYS A 274 19.28 12.84 -18.02
N LEU A 275 20.02 13.09 -16.94
CA LEU A 275 20.56 14.41 -16.67
C LEU A 275 21.91 14.50 -17.37
N GLU A 276 22.22 15.65 -17.95
CA GLU A 276 23.57 15.93 -18.45
C GLU A 276 24.38 16.50 -17.29
N ALA A 277 25.30 15.71 -16.75
CA ALA A 277 26.23 16.16 -15.71
C ALA A 277 27.65 15.76 -16.10
N LYS A 278 28.60 16.67 -15.90
CA LYS A 278 30.03 16.40 -16.04
C LYS A 278 30.63 16.27 -14.64
N ILE A 279 31.38 15.19 -14.43
CA ILE A 279 32.08 14.94 -13.17
C ILE A 279 33.55 15.24 -13.43
N ASP A 280 34.08 16.27 -12.78
CA ASP A 280 35.51 16.59 -12.82
C ASP A 280 36.17 15.95 -11.59
N SER A 281 36.75 14.77 -11.80
CA SER A 281 37.35 13.94 -10.74
C SER A 281 38.57 14.62 -10.08
N GLU A 282 39.30 15.46 -10.80
CA GLU A 282 40.47 16.19 -10.26
C GLU A 282 40.10 17.34 -9.30
N LEU A 283 38.94 17.96 -9.49
CA LEU A 283 38.45 19.08 -8.66
C LEU A 283 37.38 18.63 -7.65
N GLY A 284 36.97 17.36 -7.68
CA GLY A 284 35.87 16.83 -6.86
C GLY A 284 34.56 17.57 -7.05
N THR A 285 34.37 18.24 -8.19
CA THR A 285 33.21 19.10 -8.46
C THR A 285 32.30 18.47 -9.51
N LEU A 286 31.01 18.43 -9.21
CA LEU A 286 29.98 18.00 -10.14
C LEU A 286 29.38 19.22 -10.83
N VAL A 287 29.62 19.37 -12.13
CA VAL A 287 28.99 20.44 -12.92
C VAL A 287 27.76 19.85 -13.61
N MET A 288 26.59 20.15 -13.05
CA MET A 288 25.31 19.84 -13.70
C MET A 288 25.16 20.75 -14.92
N GLY A 289 25.01 20.16 -16.10
CA GLY A 289 24.67 20.89 -17.31
C GLY A 289 23.32 21.56 -17.11
N THR A 290 23.28 22.89 -17.21
CA THR A 290 22.03 23.62 -17.18
C THR A 290 21.29 23.34 -18.48
N ASN A 291 20.15 22.66 -18.37
CA ASN A 291 19.26 22.45 -19.50
C ASN A 291 18.49 23.75 -19.78
N HIS A 292 19.19 24.79 -20.25
CA HIS A 292 18.52 25.93 -20.85
C HIS A 292 18.00 25.46 -22.20
N LEU A 293 16.70 25.16 -22.26
CA LEU A 293 16.00 25.02 -23.53
C LEU A 293 16.23 26.30 -24.33
N ASN A 294 17.15 26.24 -25.29
CA ASN A 294 17.52 27.41 -26.06
C ASN A 294 16.29 27.79 -26.90
N VAL A 295 15.80 29.03 -26.79
CA VAL A 295 14.55 29.47 -27.44
C VAL A 295 14.58 29.17 -28.94
N TYR A 296 15.76 29.26 -29.55
CA TYR A 296 16.01 28.88 -30.94
C TYR A 296 15.73 27.41 -31.24
N GLU A 297 16.12 26.49 -30.34
CA GLU A 297 15.91 25.06 -30.52
C GLU A 297 14.43 24.68 -30.42
N GLN A 298 13.69 25.34 -29.53
CA GLN A 298 12.24 25.19 -29.41
C GLN A 298 11.49 25.74 -30.64
N ILE A 299 11.95 26.86 -31.19
CA ILE A 299 11.42 27.40 -32.46
C ILE A 299 11.73 26.44 -33.62
N ILE A 300 12.94 25.86 -33.65
CA ILE A 300 13.33 24.90 -34.70
C ILE A 300 12.50 23.60 -34.60
N GLU A 301 12.25 23.07 -33.41
CA GLU A 301 11.37 21.90 -33.23
C GLU A 301 9.92 22.18 -33.66
N ASN A 302 9.36 23.31 -33.23
CA ASN A 302 8.01 23.71 -33.63
C ASN A 302 7.92 23.96 -35.14
N ALA A 303 8.94 24.59 -35.73
CA ALA A 303 9.03 24.83 -37.16
C ALA A 303 9.15 23.52 -37.97
N LYS A 304 9.92 22.53 -37.49
CA LYS A 304 9.99 21.21 -38.14
C LYS A 304 8.62 20.54 -38.22
N ASN A 305 7.85 20.57 -37.15
CA ASN A 305 6.53 19.94 -37.10
C ASN A 305 5.52 20.66 -38.02
N LEU A 306 5.56 21.99 -38.03
CA LEU A 306 4.79 22.82 -38.97
C LEU A 306 5.18 22.54 -40.42
N ASN A 307 6.48 22.48 -40.73
CA ASN A 307 6.97 22.28 -42.09
C ASN A 307 6.61 20.89 -42.64
N MET A 308 6.65 19.85 -41.79
CA MET A 308 6.17 18.51 -42.15
C MET A 308 4.66 18.52 -42.47
N ARG A 309 3.84 19.20 -41.65
CA ARG A 309 2.40 19.31 -41.90
C ARG A 309 2.09 20.08 -43.17
N THR A 310 2.78 21.20 -43.42
CA THR A 310 2.61 22.00 -44.64
C THR A 310 3.02 21.21 -45.88
N SER A 311 4.12 20.45 -45.81
CA SER A 311 4.57 19.58 -46.92
C SER A 311 3.57 18.45 -47.21
N ALA A 312 2.99 17.85 -46.16
CA ALA A 312 1.95 16.83 -46.31
C ALA A 312 0.65 17.40 -46.91
N LEU A 313 0.24 18.60 -46.47
CA LEU A 313 -0.91 19.31 -47.04
C LEU A 313 -0.70 19.68 -48.51
N ALA A 314 0.48 20.21 -48.85
CA ALA A 314 0.83 20.52 -50.23
C ALA A 314 0.76 19.28 -51.13
N LYS A 315 1.27 18.14 -50.64
CA LYS A 315 1.19 16.86 -51.35
C LYS A 315 -0.26 16.40 -51.55
N ASN A 316 -1.10 16.47 -50.52
CA ASN A 316 -2.52 16.11 -50.61
C ASN A 316 -3.31 17.01 -51.58
N ILE A 317 -2.97 18.31 -51.66
CA ILE A 317 -3.60 19.24 -52.61
C ILE A 317 -3.17 18.91 -54.05
N LEU A 318 -1.89 18.56 -54.26
CA LEU A 318 -1.38 18.09 -55.56
C LEU A 318 -2.07 16.79 -56.01
N GLU A 319 -2.23 15.83 -55.11
CA GLU A 319 -2.92 14.56 -55.42
C GLU A 319 -4.42 14.77 -55.70
N THR A 320 -5.10 15.65 -54.96
CA THR A 320 -6.52 15.97 -55.19
C THR A 320 -6.75 16.76 -56.48
N THR A 321 -5.86 17.69 -56.83
CA THR A 321 -5.94 18.42 -58.11
C THR A 321 -5.62 17.53 -59.30
N GLN A 322 -4.67 16.59 -59.19
CA GLN A 322 -4.42 15.57 -60.22
C GLN A 322 -5.60 14.59 -60.36
N ALA A 323 -6.25 14.20 -59.26
CA ALA A 323 -7.45 13.36 -59.30
C ALA A 323 -8.69 14.08 -59.87
N GLN A 324 -8.78 15.41 -59.72
CA GLN A 324 -9.83 16.23 -60.34
C GLN A 324 -9.57 16.50 -61.83
N ALA A 325 -8.32 16.58 -62.26
CA ALA A 325 -7.95 16.74 -63.67
C ALA A 325 -8.07 15.44 -64.49
N ALA A 326 -8.17 14.28 -63.82
CA ALA A 326 -8.34 12.96 -64.43
C ALA A 326 -9.81 12.49 -64.51
N ARG A 327 -10.78 13.32 -64.11
CA ARG A 327 -12.21 13.17 -64.37
C ARG A 327 -12.64 14.17 -65.42
#